data_AF-A0A2S8F8G1-F1
#
_entry.id   AF-A0A2S8F8G1-F1
#
_cell.length_a   1.000
_cell.length_b   1.000
_cell.length_c   1.000
_cell.angle_alpha   90.00
_cell.angle_beta   90.00
_cell.angle_gamma   90.00
#
_symmetry.space_group_name_H-M   'P 1'
#
loop_
_entity.id
_entity.type
_entity.pdbx_description
1 polymer ?
#
loop_
_entity_poly.entity_id
_entity_poly.type
_entity_poly.pdbx_seq_one_letter_code
_entity_poly.pdbx_strand_id
1 'polypeptide(L)'
;MWKSILSAVVIIVAVTLCVELFRECSSAMAQRPDGLPNAPGLIVHTAKADEGGQHVIVVDPETRVMAVYHVGGSDGKISLRSVRKLQWDLLIEEFNGGNPPPQDIRKLLN
;
A
#
# COMPACT_ATOMS: atom_id res chain seq x y z
N MET A 1 29.94 -27.00 38.58
CA MET A 1 29.36 -27.20 37.22
C MET A 1 27.91 -26.71 37.13
N TRP A 2 26.99 -27.17 37.97
CA TRP A 2 25.57 -26.74 37.99
C TRP A 2 25.34 -25.21 38.07
N LYS A 3 26.11 -24.50 38.89
CA LYS A 3 26.02 -23.02 39.05
C LYS A 3 26.33 -22.25 37.75
N SER A 4 27.26 -22.76 36.94
CA SER A 4 27.63 -22.15 35.65
C SER A 4 26.56 -22.35 34.59
N ILE A 5 25.85 -23.49 34.64
CA ILE A 5 24.74 -23.81 33.72
C ILE A 5 23.53 -22.91 34.02
N LEU A 6 23.19 -22.73 35.31
CA LEU A 6 22.11 -21.82 35.71
C LEU A 6 22.37 -20.37 35.29
N SER A 7 23.61 -19.90 35.43
CA SER A 7 24.00 -18.54 35.01
C SER A 7 23.80 -18.33 33.50
N ALA A 8 24.22 -19.30 32.68
CA ALA A 8 24.08 -19.21 31.23
C ALA A 8 22.60 -19.15 30.79
N VAL A 9 21.72 -19.94 31.41
CA VAL A 9 20.28 -19.94 31.09
C VAL A 9 19.63 -18.60 31.42
N VAL A 10 19.96 -18.00 32.57
CA VAL A 10 19.42 -16.69 32.97
C VAL A 10 19.83 -15.60 31.98
N ILE A 11 21.09 -15.61 31.53
CA ILE A 11 21.58 -14.64 30.54
C ILE A 11 20.84 -14.79 29.21
N ILE A 12 20.67 -16.03 28.73
CA ILE A 12 19.97 -16.29 27.46
C ILE A 12 18.53 -15.78 27.54
N VAL A 13 17.82 -16.10 28.63
CA VAL A 13 16.43 -15.66 28.84
C VAL A 13 16.33 -14.14 28.91
N ALA A 14 17.27 -13.48 29.61
CA ALA A 14 17.30 -12.02 29.71
C ALA A 14 17.55 -11.36 28.35
N VAL A 15 18.44 -11.93 27.53
CA VAL A 15 18.75 -11.44 26.18
C VAL A 15 17.56 -11.61 25.25
N THR A 16 16.91 -12.78 25.25
CA THR A 16 15.73 -13.02 24.39
C THR A 16 14.57 -12.11 24.77
N LEU A 17 14.30 -11.92 26.06
CA LEU A 17 13.28 -10.99 26.54
C LEU A 17 13.58 -9.54 26.15
N CYS A 18 14.85 -9.11 26.24
CA CYS A 18 15.24 -7.78 25.76
C CYS A 18 14.99 -7.64 24.25
N VAL A 19 15.38 -8.61 23.43
CA VAL A 19 15.18 -8.56 21.97
C VAL A 19 13.69 -8.47 21.61
N GLU A 20 12.82 -9.18 22.32
CA GLU A 20 11.38 -9.12 22.10
C GLU A 20 10.77 -7.79 22.55
N LEU A 21 11.25 -7.21 23.65
CA LEU A 21 10.83 -5.88 24.14
C LEU A 21 11.26 -4.74 23.19
N PHE A 22 12.38 -4.89 22.49
CA PHE A 22 12.89 -3.90 21.53
C PHE A 22 12.50 -4.17 20.07
N ARG A 23 11.68 -5.19 19.79
CA ARG A 23 10.98 -5.27 18.50
C ARG A 23 9.92 -4.17 18.48
N GLU A 24 10.35 -2.97 18.15
CA GLU A 24 9.49 -1.82 17.93
C GLU A 24 8.35 -2.23 16.98
N CYS A 25 7.12 -2.23 17.52
CA CYS A 25 5.93 -2.26 16.68
C CYS A 25 6.00 -0.99 15.85
N SER A 26 6.28 -1.13 14.55
CA SER A 26 6.28 -0.01 13.62
C SER A 26 4.85 0.54 13.61
N SER A 27 4.63 1.57 14.41
CA SER A 27 3.34 2.22 14.52
C SER A 27 3.09 2.88 13.17
N ALA A 28 2.13 2.34 12.42
CA ALA A 28 1.65 2.96 11.19
C ALA A 28 0.93 4.26 11.58
N MET A 29 1.69 5.35 11.70
CA MET A 29 1.14 6.69 11.79
C MET A 29 0.40 6.96 10.49
N ALA A 30 -0.91 7.13 10.56
CA ALA A 30 -1.70 7.58 9.42
C ALA A 30 -1.26 9.02 9.09
N GLN A 31 -0.51 9.19 8.01
CA GLN A 31 -0.21 10.52 7.49
C GLN A 31 -1.52 11.08 6.93
N ARG A 32 -2.08 12.09 7.62
CA ARG A 32 -3.12 12.93 7.01
C ARG A 32 -2.43 13.61 5.83
N PRO A 33 -2.98 13.56 4.60
CA PRO A 33 -2.44 14.38 3.54
C PRO A 33 -2.58 15.82 4.03
N ASP A 34 -1.46 16.53 4.20
CA ASP A 34 -1.49 17.98 4.26
C ASP A 34 -2.29 18.43 3.05
N GLY A 35 -3.38 19.17 3.29
CA GLY A 35 -4.38 19.49 2.27
C GLY A 35 -3.69 19.84 0.97
N LEU A 36 -3.95 19.05 -0.07
CA LEU A 36 -3.26 19.15 -1.35
C LEU A 36 -3.34 20.63 -1.78
N PRO A 37 -2.22 21.35 -1.97
CA PRO A 37 -2.31 22.61 -2.68
C PRO A 37 -3.04 22.33 -3.99
N ASN A 38 -4.05 23.13 -4.31
CA ASN A 38 -4.81 23.05 -5.56
C ASN A 38 -3.91 23.50 -6.73
N ALA A 39 -2.81 22.78 -6.93
CA ALA A 39 -1.83 23.00 -7.96
C ALA A 39 -2.23 22.11 -9.14
N PRO A 40 -2.39 22.66 -10.36
CA PRO A 40 -2.51 21.86 -11.55
C PRO A 40 -1.24 21.00 -11.65
N GLY A 41 -1.40 19.68 -11.56
CA GLY A 41 -0.26 18.78 -11.45
C GLY A 41 -0.68 17.33 -11.34
N LEU A 42 0.32 16.47 -11.51
CA LEU A 42 0.15 15.03 -11.37
C LEU A 42 -0.08 14.68 -9.90
N ILE A 43 -1.08 13.84 -9.65
CA ILE A 43 -1.32 13.24 -8.34
C ILE A 43 -0.51 11.96 -8.27
N VAL A 44 0.34 11.82 -7.25
CA VAL A 44 1.22 10.65 -7.08
C VAL A 44 0.88 9.92 -5.79
N HIS A 45 0.68 8.61 -5.90
CA HIS A 45 0.51 7.70 -4.78
C HIS A 45 1.51 6.57 -4.85
N THR A 46 1.95 6.10 -3.68
CA THR A 46 2.84 4.93 -3.58
C THR A 46 2.17 3.84 -2.76
N ALA A 47 2.25 2.60 -3.24
CA ALA A 47 1.81 1.42 -2.52
C ALA A 47 2.95 0.41 -2.44
N LYS A 48 3.00 -0.40 -1.38
CA LYS A 48 3.94 -1.53 -1.34
C LYS A 48 3.52 -2.55 -2.39
N ALA A 49 4.49 -3.05 -3.14
CA ALA A 49 4.33 -4.20 -4.03
C ALA A 49 4.85 -5.45 -3.32
N ASP A 50 4.55 -6.61 -3.90
CA ASP A 50 5.10 -7.88 -3.42
C ASP A 50 6.65 -7.87 -3.50
N GLU A 51 7.28 -8.77 -2.73
CA GLU A 51 8.75 -8.95 -2.71
C GLU A 51 9.55 -7.70 -2.28
N GLY A 52 8.90 -6.77 -1.56
CA GLY A 52 9.54 -5.56 -1.03
C GLY A 52 9.69 -4.42 -2.06
N GLY A 53 9.07 -4.55 -3.24
CA GLY A 53 8.98 -3.46 -4.21
C GLY A 53 7.95 -2.38 -3.84
N GLN A 54 7.81 -1.39 -4.71
CA GLN A 54 6.76 -0.38 -4.61
C GLN A 54 6.05 -0.17 -5.95
N HIS A 55 4.77 0.16 -5.89
CA HIS A 55 4.03 0.74 -7.00
C HIS A 55 4.00 2.25 -6.87
N VAL A 56 4.34 2.95 -7.95
CA VAL A 56 4.15 4.40 -8.08
C VAL A 56 3.01 4.64 -9.05
N ILE A 57 1.91 5.16 -8.55
CA ILE A 57 0.68 5.42 -9.28
C ILE A 57 0.62 6.92 -9.54
N VAL A 58 0.59 7.29 -10.82
CA VAL A 58 0.56 8.68 -11.27
C VAL A 58 -0.77 8.91 -11.96
N VAL A 59 -1.53 9.89 -11.51
CA VAL A 59 -2.81 10.29 -12.09
C VAL A 59 -2.70 11.72 -12.60
N ASP A 60 -2.97 11.90 -13.88
CA ASP A 60 -3.21 13.20 -14.48
C ASP A 60 -4.72 13.50 -14.46
N PRO A 61 -5.19 14.42 -13.60
CA PRO A 61 -6.60 14.76 -13.52
C PRO A 61 -7.10 15.56 -14.75
N GLU A 62 -6.21 16.25 -15.47
CA GLU A 62 -6.55 17.05 -16.64
C GLU A 62 -6.92 16.15 -17.83
N THR A 63 -6.05 15.18 -18.13
CA THR A 63 -6.28 14.24 -19.24
C THR A 63 -7.04 12.97 -18.83
N ARG A 64 -7.27 12.79 -17.53
CA ARG A 64 -7.88 11.60 -16.90
C ARG A 64 -7.13 10.31 -17.26
N VAL A 65 -5.81 10.36 -17.23
CA VAL A 65 -4.93 9.22 -17.48
C VAL A 65 -4.27 8.79 -16.17
N MET A 66 -4.19 7.47 -15.96
CA MET A 66 -3.45 6.85 -14.86
C MET A 66 -2.31 6.02 -15.43
N ALA A 67 -1.12 6.16 -14.86
CA ALA A 67 0.01 5.29 -15.08
C ALA A 67 0.41 4.59 -13.78
N VAL A 68 0.80 3.33 -13.87
CA VAL A 68 1.33 2.56 -12.74
C VAL A 68 2.73 2.09 -13.11
N TYR A 69 3.70 2.49 -12.30
CA TYR A 69 5.07 2.00 -12.35
C TYR A 69 5.30 1.04 -11.19
N HIS A 70 6.22 0.09 -11.39
CA HIS A 70 6.74 -0.75 -10.33
C HIS A 70 8.24 -0.49 -10.18
N VAL A 71 8.66 -0.26 -8.94
CA VAL A 71 10.04 -0.08 -8.50
C VAL A 71 10.46 -1.36 -7.81
N GLY A 72 11.46 -2.06 -8.36
CA GLY A 72 11.98 -3.31 -7.82
C GLY A 72 12.61 -3.10 -6.45
N GLY A 73 12.29 -3.97 -5.48
CA GLY A 73 12.76 -3.82 -4.09
C GLY A 73 14.26 -4.06 -3.91
N SER A 74 14.86 -4.90 -4.76
CA SER A 74 16.27 -5.28 -4.67
C SER A 74 17.22 -4.38 -5.49
N ASP A 75 16.77 -3.93 -6.66
CA ASP A 75 17.61 -3.20 -7.63
C ASP A 75 17.10 -1.79 -7.95
N GLY A 76 15.95 -1.40 -7.40
CA GLY A 76 15.34 -0.09 -7.65
C GLY A 76 14.88 0.13 -9.10
N LYS A 77 14.88 -0.91 -9.95
CA LYS A 77 14.53 -0.74 -11.36
C LYS A 77 13.08 -0.34 -11.52
N ILE A 78 12.86 0.67 -12.36
CA ILE A 78 11.54 1.20 -12.66
C ILE A 78 11.02 0.52 -13.93
N SER A 79 9.84 -0.07 -13.83
CA SER A 79 9.14 -0.70 -14.95
C SER A 79 7.72 -0.16 -15.06
N LEU A 80 7.29 0.21 -16.26
CA LEU A 80 5.91 0.61 -16.51
C LEU A 80 5.02 -0.63 -16.53
N ARG A 81 3.99 -0.65 -15.69
CA ARG A 81 3.04 -1.77 -15.59
C ARG A 81 1.75 -1.50 -16.34
N SER A 82 1.26 -0.26 -16.33
CA SER A 82 -0.01 0.09 -16.97
C SER A 82 -0.07 1.58 -17.28
N VAL A 83 -0.72 1.94 -18.40
CA VAL A 83 -1.19 3.29 -18.70
C VAL A 83 -2.61 3.16 -19.25
N ARG A 84 -3.59 3.82 -18.60
CA ARG A 84 -5.00 3.76 -19.01
C ARG A 84 -5.65 5.12 -18.88
N LYS A 85 -6.55 5.43 -19.81
CA LYS A 85 -7.47 6.56 -19.71
C LYS A 85 -8.67 6.13 -18.88
N LEU A 86 -8.84 6.72 -17.71
CA LEU A 86 -9.83 6.33 -16.70
C LEU A 86 -11.28 6.43 -17.21
N GLN A 87 -11.53 7.29 -18.21
CA GLN A 87 -12.85 7.41 -18.83
C GLN A 87 -13.40 6.06 -19.29
N TRP A 88 -12.56 5.19 -19.85
CA TRP A 88 -13.02 3.89 -20.36
C TRP A 88 -13.38 2.93 -19.24
N ASP A 89 -12.68 3.00 -18.11
CA ASP A 89 -12.92 2.14 -16.96
C ASP A 89 -14.21 2.55 -16.21
N LEU A 90 -14.51 3.85 -16.18
CA LEU A 90 -15.70 4.41 -15.52
C LEU A 90 -17.00 4.26 -16.33
N LEU A 91 -16.91 3.91 -17.62
CA LEU A 91 -18.08 3.71 -18.48
C LEU A 91 -18.56 2.26 -18.51
N ILE A 92 -17.85 1.33 -17.86
CA ILE A 92 -18.24 -0.07 -17.86
C ILE A 92 -19.25 -0.31 -16.74
N GLU A 93 -20.46 -0.74 -17.10
CA GLU A 93 -21.58 -0.85 -16.16
C GLU A 93 -21.57 -2.17 -15.35
N GLU A 94 -21.08 -3.27 -15.93
CA GLU A 94 -21.23 -4.62 -15.34
C GLU A 94 -19.90 -5.38 -15.14
N PHE A 95 -18.75 -4.73 -15.33
CA PHE A 95 -17.45 -5.36 -15.09
C PHE A 95 -17.04 -5.19 -13.62
N ASN A 96 -16.77 -6.30 -12.94
CA ASN A 96 -16.57 -6.38 -11.48
C ASN A 96 -17.81 -6.00 -10.63
N GLY A 97 -19.00 -5.95 -11.23
CA GLY A 97 -20.26 -5.74 -10.51
C GLY A 97 -20.76 -7.02 -9.83
N GLY A 98 -21.39 -6.86 -8.66
CA GLY A 98 -22.18 -7.91 -8.00
C GLY A 98 -23.68 -7.65 -8.14
N ASN A 99 -24.51 -8.65 -7.83
CA ASN A 99 -25.96 -8.46 -7.77
C ASN A 99 -26.36 -7.74 -6.46
N PRO A 100 -27.34 -6.83 -6.48
CA PRO A 100 -28.06 -6.32 -7.67
C PRO A 100 -27.21 -5.30 -8.46
N PRO A 101 -27.36 -5.23 -9.81
CA PRO A 101 -26.60 -4.30 -10.61
C PRO A 101 -26.95 -2.83 -10.27
N PRO A 102 -26.06 -1.86 -10.54
CA PRO A 102 -26.27 -0.45 -10.17
C PRO A 102 -27.61 0.13 -10.67
N GLN A 103 -28.07 -0.30 -11.83
CA GLN A 103 -29.37 0.09 -12.41
C GLN A 103 -30.56 -0.34 -11.54
N ASP A 104 -30.49 -1.51 -10.92
CA ASP A 104 -31.57 -2.02 -10.07
C ASP A 104 -31.54 -1.36 -8.69
N ILE A 105 -30.35 -1.06 -8.15
CA ILE A 105 -30.21 -0.25 -6.92
C ILE A 105 -30.89 1.12 -7.11
N ARG A 106 -30.69 1.78 -8.26
CA ARG A 106 -31.32 3.08 -8.55
C ARG A 106 -32.84 3.01 -8.56
N LYS A 107 -33.43 1.90 -9.04
CA LYS A 107 -34.89 1.68 -9.05
C LYS A 107 -35.46 1.47 -7.64
N LEU A 108 -34.65 1.02 -6.67
CA LEU A 108 -35.08 0.84 -5.28
C LEU A 108 -35.05 2.13 -4.45
N LEU A 109 -34.29 3.15 -4.90
CA LEU A 109 -34.12 4.42 -4.20
C LEU A 109 -35.08 5.53 -4.68
N ASN A 110 -35.81 5.29 -5.76
CA ASN A 110 -36.85 6.17 -6.31
C ASN A 110 -38.24 5.63 -5.99
#